data_AF-A0A1Z4M1L4-F1
#
_entry.id   AF-A0A1Z4M1L4-F1
#
_cell.length_a   1.000
_cell.length_b   1.000
_cell.length_c   1.000
_cell.angle_alpha   90.00
_cell.angle_beta   90.00
_cell.angle_gamma   90.00
#
_symmetry.space_group_name_H-M   'P 1'
#
loop_
_entity.id
_entity.type
_entity.pdbx_description
1 polymer ?
#
loop_
_entity_poly.entity_id
_entity_poly.type
_entity_poly.pdbx_seq_one_letter_code
_entity_poly.pdbx_strand_id
1 'polypeptide(L)'
;MPRKTTPSFVTEIPLIVNSVDNRELEARYHAGQQLLNAVLGEALIRMELVRNSEPYQQAKKLKGDDNKAQRKKLFEEAGSLHRFSDFELQSFAVRTANSSKWIANKLDSNTIQKLATRAFKAVEKILFGKAKKIRFKTNERFKSVEGKTNKQGLRWTLRQKKREATIGKKSDYRNKIKCSEYVLSWSGLELEPVIDWFDPVIAHGLNSPIKYCRLVWRRLNGKKRWFLQLINEGLPYQKPKNYVTEGLVGLDLNISNIAFVADNKAGLLPFADKVPEFEKEIKATQRKMQRTQRMHNPGNYEHDFEKKVGNKTVVKKGKVRKGTKKWNNSKNYLKLCCKKADLERRKASYAVGSNRGLVNEVLRHGNNFKTENVSVKAWQKRYGKAISAKSPGFFQSELTRKAAKCATGSIPVVTFAKMLVGS
;
A
#
# COMPACT_ATOMS: atom_id res chain seq x y z
N MET A 1 -31.11 -3.42 0.27
CA MET A 1 -30.58 -2.23 -0.44
C MET A 1 -29.05 -2.16 -0.27
N PRO A 2 -28.26 -2.00 -1.34
CA PRO A 2 -26.83 -1.75 -1.21
C PRO A 2 -26.62 -0.45 -0.43
N ARG A 3 -25.83 -0.48 0.65
CA ARG A 3 -25.53 0.72 1.43
C ARG A 3 -24.88 1.77 0.52
N LYS A 4 -25.40 3.00 0.57
CA LYS A 4 -24.81 4.16 -0.14
C LYS A 4 -23.31 4.22 0.19
N THR A 5 -22.48 4.21 -0.84
CA THR A 5 -21.01 4.24 -0.68
C THR A 5 -20.59 5.65 -0.26
N THR A 6 -20.53 5.91 1.04
CA THR A 6 -20.03 7.19 1.53
C THR A 6 -18.50 7.27 1.35
N PRO A 7 -17.93 8.47 1.12
CA PRO A 7 -16.50 8.67 1.08
C PRO A 7 -15.78 8.15 2.33
N SER A 8 -14.49 7.88 2.21
CA SER A 8 -13.67 7.50 3.35
C SER A 8 -12.28 8.09 3.27
N PHE A 9 -11.68 8.24 4.45
CA PHE A 9 -10.27 8.61 4.61
C PHE A 9 -9.61 7.73 5.67
N VAL A 10 -8.28 7.82 5.76
CA VAL A 10 -7.48 7.00 6.68
C VAL A 10 -6.79 7.89 7.69
N THR A 11 -7.01 7.60 8.96
CA THR A 11 -6.23 8.15 10.08
C THR A 11 -5.27 7.06 10.55
N GLU A 12 -3.98 7.29 10.44
CA GLU A 12 -2.96 6.31 10.83
C GLU A 12 -2.29 6.73 12.14
N ILE A 13 -2.29 5.83 13.12
CA ILE A 13 -1.82 6.07 14.48
C ILE A 13 -0.78 4.99 14.83
N PRO A 14 0.43 5.34 15.28
CA PRO A 14 1.41 4.37 15.75
C PRO A 14 0.90 3.61 16.98
N LEU A 15 1.34 2.36 17.15
CA LEU A 15 1.01 1.54 18.32
C LEU A 15 2.25 1.29 19.18
N ILE A 16 2.07 1.31 20.50
CA ILE A 16 3.02 0.81 21.48
C ILE A 16 2.86 -0.71 21.52
N VAL A 17 3.97 -1.42 21.26
CA VAL A 17 3.97 -2.88 21.18
C VAL A 17 5.22 -3.39 21.89
N ASN A 18 5.03 -4.12 22.99
CA ASN A 18 6.12 -4.79 23.70
C ASN A 18 6.52 -6.11 23.00
N SER A 19 7.49 -6.83 23.55
CA SER A 19 7.99 -8.07 22.95
C SER A 19 6.97 -9.20 22.92
N VAL A 20 6.11 -9.30 23.95
CA VAL A 20 5.05 -10.31 24.06
C VAL A 20 3.95 -10.04 23.04
N ASP A 21 3.46 -8.81 22.99
CA ASP A 21 2.45 -8.37 22.03
C ASP A 21 2.96 -8.52 20.59
N ASN A 22 4.23 -8.19 20.33
CA ASN A 22 4.82 -8.36 19.00
C ASN A 22 4.83 -9.83 18.57
N ARG A 23 5.16 -10.76 19.49
CA ARG A 23 5.15 -12.19 19.20
C ARG A 23 3.74 -12.68 18.87
N GLU A 24 2.74 -12.23 19.61
CA GLU A 24 1.34 -12.57 19.33
C GLU A 24 0.89 -11.99 17.99
N LEU A 25 1.21 -10.72 17.70
CA LEU A 25 0.91 -10.10 16.41
C LEU A 25 1.60 -10.82 15.23
N GLU A 26 2.83 -11.27 15.41
CA GLU A 26 3.54 -12.08 14.41
C GLU A 26 2.87 -13.43 14.18
N ALA A 27 2.45 -14.12 15.25
CA ALA A 27 1.71 -15.38 15.14
C ALA A 27 0.39 -15.19 14.37
N ARG A 28 -0.36 -14.13 14.67
CA ARG A 28 -1.61 -13.81 13.96
C ARG A 28 -1.41 -13.45 12.50
N TYR A 29 -0.36 -12.67 12.21
CA TYR A 29 -0.03 -12.33 10.82
C TYR A 29 0.45 -13.54 10.03
N HIS A 30 1.17 -14.47 10.67
CA HIS A 30 1.55 -15.74 10.06
C HIS A 30 0.29 -16.57 9.74
N ALA A 31 -0.62 -16.73 10.71
CA ALA A 31 -1.90 -17.41 10.47
C ALA A 31 -2.69 -16.77 9.31
N GLY A 32 -2.79 -15.44 9.29
CA GLY A 32 -3.48 -14.70 8.22
C GLY A 32 -2.82 -14.85 6.85
N GLN A 33 -1.49 -14.92 6.80
CA GLN A 33 -0.73 -15.14 5.56
C GLN A 33 -0.91 -16.57 5.03
N GLN A 34 -0.84 -17.58 5.91
CA GLN A 34 -1.09 -18.98 5.55
C GLN A 34 -2.51 -19.15 5.00
N LEU A 35 -3.52 -18.63 5.71
CA LEU A 35 -4.90 -18.70 5.26
C LEU A 35 -5.13 -17.96 3.94
N LEU A 36 -4.61 -16.74 3.79
CA LEU A 36 -4.71 -16.00 2.52
C LEU A 36 -4.13 -16.81 1.36
N ASN A 37 -2.96 -17.43 1.55
CA ASN A 37 -2.31 -18.23 0.53
C ASN A 37 -3.10 -19.50 0.19
N ALA A 38 -3.67 -20.19 1.19
CA ALA A 38 -4.54 -21.34 0.96
C ALA A 38 -5.77 -20.96 0.11
N VAL A 39 -6.46 -19.87 0.48
CA VAL A 39 -7.62 -19.38 -0.28
C VAL A 39 -7.23 -18.89 -1.67
N LEU A 40 -6.05 -18.29 -1.84
CA LEU A 40 -5.53 -17.92 -3.16
C LEU A 40 -5.30 -19.14 -4.05
N GLY A 41 -4.74 -20.22 -3.51
CA GLY A 41 -4.54 -21.47 -4.24
C GLY A 41 -5.86 -22.07 -4.71
N GLU A 42 -6.82 -22.20 -3.79
CA GLU A 42 -8.16 -22.69 -4.09
C GLU A 42 -8.89 -21.83 -5.13
N ALA A 43 -8.84 -20.51 -4.97
CA ALA A 43 -9.47 -19.59 -5.90
C ALA A 43 -8.89 -19.68 -7.32
N LEU A 44 -7.57 -19.92 -7.46
CA LEU A 44 -6.95 -20.16 -8.76
C LEU A 44 -7.45 -21.45 -9.41
N ILE A 45 -7.55 -22.54 -8.65
CA ILE A 45 -8.07 -23.82 -9.14
C ILE A 45 -9.51 -23.64 -9.64
N ARG A 46 -10.40 -23.06 -8.81
CA ARG A 46 -11.79 -22.80 -9.19
C ARG A 46 -11.91 -21.89 -10.39
N MET A 47 -11.09 -20.84 -10.50
CA MET A 47 -11.09 -19.94 -11.64
C MET A 47 -10.70 -20.66 -12.94
N GLU A 48 -9.72 -21.57 -12.93
CA GLU A 48 -9.36 -22.35 -14.12
C GLU A 48 -10.49 -23.33 -14.51
N LEU A 49 -11.18 -23.93 -13.53
CA LEU A 49 -12.39 -24.73 -13.80
C LEU A 49 -13.50 -23.88 -14.45
N VAL A 50 -13.77 -22.68 -13.91
CA VAL A 50 -14.70 -21.72 -14.52
C VAL A 50 -14.32 -21.43 -15.96
N ARG A 51 -13.04 -21.19 -16.25
CA ARG A 51 -12.57 -20.92 -17.62
C ARG A 51 -12.81 -22.09 -18.57
N ASN A 52 -12.66 -23.32 -18.09
CA ASN A 52 -12.81 -24.51 -18.91
C ASN A 52 -14.26 -25.01 -19.00
N SER A 53 -15.16 -24.43 -18.20
CA SER A 53 -16.57 -24.80 -18.21
C SER A 53 -17.26 -24.43 -19.53
N GLU A 54 -18.22 -25.26 -19.94
CA GLU A 54 -19.00 -25.04 -21.14
C GLU A 54 -19.74 -23.68 -21.14
N PRO A 55 -20.45 -23.27 -20.05
CA PRO A 55 -21.15 -21.98 -20.03
C PRO A 55 -20.20 -20.80 -20.23
N TYR A 56 -18.97 -20.88 -19.71
CA TYR A 56 -17.96 -19.84 -19.91
C TYR A 56 -17.49 -19.75 -21.37
N GLN A 57 -17.27 -20.88 -22.02
CA GLN A 57 -16.87 -20.91 -23.43
C GLN A 57 -18.00 -20.40 -24.34
N GLN A 58 -19.25 -20.77 -24.06
CA GLN A 58 -20.42 -20.23 -24.75
C GLN A 58 -20.52 -18.69 -24.56
N ALA A 59 -20.35 -18.20 -23.33
CA ALA A 59 -20.36 -16.77 -23.02
C ALA A 59 -19.26 -15.97 -23.73
N LYS A 60 -18.12 -16.59 -24.06
CA LYS A 60 -17.05 -15.94 -24.85
C LYS A 60 -17.37 -15.85 -26.34
N LYS A 61 -18.19 -16.76 -26.88
CA LYS A 61 -18.61 -16.75 -28.29
C LYS A 61 -19.67 -15.67 -28.55
N LEU A 62 -20.53 -15.39 -27.57
CA LEU A 62 -21.55 -14.34 -27.65
C LEU A 62 -20.89 -12.94 -27.69
N LYS A 63 -21.20 -12.18 -28.74
CA LYS A 63 -20.79 -10.77 -28.96
C LYS A 63 -22.02 -9.91 -29.26
N GLY A 64 -21.86 -8.59 -29.22
CA GLY A 64 -22.94 -7.62 -29.44
C GLY A 64 -23.73 -7.30 -28.17
N ASP A 65 -24.42 -6.15 -28.18
CA ASP A 65 -25.16 -5.65 -27.03
C ASP A 65 -26.45 -6.42 -26.75
N ASP A 66 -27.08 -6.99 -27.79
CA ASP A 66 -28.33 -7.77 -27.66
C ASP A 66 -28.15 -9.04 -26.81
N ASN A 67 -26.95 -9.63 -26.86
CA ASN A 67 -26.61 -10.85 -26.12
C ASN A 67 -26.12 -10.58 -24.70
N LYS A 68 -26.10 -9.32 -24.23
CA LYS A 68 -25.48 -8.93 -22.96
C LYS A 68 -26.11 -9.62 -21.75
N ALA A 69 -27.43 -9.75 -21.73
CA ALA A 69 -28.15 -10.40 -20.63
C ALA A 69 -27.85 -11.90 -20.56
N GLN A 70 -27.95 -12.61 -21.70
CA GLN A 70 -27.64 -14.03 -21.79
C GLN A 70 -26.16 -14.31 -21.45
N ARG A 71 -25.26 -13.48 -21.98
CA ARG A 71 -23.82 -13.58 -21.70
C ARG A 71 -23.50 -13.41 -20.21
N LYS A 72 -24.18 -12.47 -19.53
CA LYS A 72 -24.05 -12.29 -18.08
C LYS A 72 -24.52 -13.54 -17.33
N LYS A 73 -25.69 -14.09 -17.70
CA LYS A 73 -26.25 -15.30 -17.09
C LYS A 73 -25.30 -16.50 -17.20
N LEU A 74 -24.73 -16.73 -18.38
CA LEU A 74 -23.77 -17.82 -18.61
C LEU A 74 -22.48 -17.67 -17.77
N PHE A 75 -21.97 -16.44 -17.60
CA PHE A 75 -20.83 -16.22 -16.71
C PHE A 75 -21.17 -16.45 -15.23
N GLU A 76 -22.37 -16.06 -14.79
CA GLU A 76 -22.87 -16.32 -13.43
C GLU A 76 -23.08 -17.81 -13.17
N GLU A 77 -23.58 -18.54 -14.17
CA GLU A 77 -23.74 -20.00 -14.15
C GLU A 77 -22.39 -20.71 -14.07
N ALA A 78 -21.43 -20.36 -14.92
CA ALA A 78 -20.06 -20.89 -14.88
C ALA A 78 -19.42 -20.68 -13.50
N GLY A 79 -19.57 -19.47 -12.92
CA GLY A 79 -19.08 -19.14 -11.59
C GLY A 79 -19.74 -19.99 -10.50
N SER A 80 -21.06 -20.18 -10.58
CA SER A 80 -21.84 -20.98 -9.62
C SER A 80 -21.46 -22.47 -9.67
N LEU A 81 -21.34 -23.04 -10.88
CA LEU A 81 -20.99 -24.45 -11.11
C LEU A 81 -19.71 -24.87 -10.38
N HIS A 82 -18.70 -23.99 -10.38
CA HIS A 82 -17.42 -24.25 -9.74
C HIS A 82 -17.23 -23.47 -8.42
N ARG A 83 -18.33 -22.97 -7.83
CA ARG A 83 -18.33 -22.27 -6.53
C ARG A 83 -17.29 -21.15 -6.47
N PHE A 84 -17.16 -20.39 -7.55
CA PHE A 84 -16.25 -19.26 -7.68
C PHE A 84 -17.01 -17.95 -7.44
N SER A 85 -17.22 -17.63 -6.17
CA SER A 85 -17.78 -16.34 -5.73
C SER A 85 -17.10 -15.87 -4.44
N ASP A 86 -17.24 -14.58 -4.10
CA ASP A 86 -16.73 -14.04 -2.83
C ASP A 86 -17.28 -14.81 -1.63
N PHE A 87 -18.57 -15.12 -1.66
CA PHE A 87 -19.24 -15.88 -0.60
C PHE A 87 -18.69 -17.30 -0.47
N GLU A 88 -18.57 -18.03 -1.59
CA GLU A 88 -18.08 -19.42 -1.58
C GLU A 88 -16.62 -19.53 -1.10
N LEU A 89 -15.79 -18.54 -1.43
CA LEU A 89 -14.41 -18.49 -0.94
C LEU A 89 -14.31 -18.05 0.52
N GLN A 90 -15.23 -17.20 1.01
CA GLN A 90 -15.35 -16.94 2.44
C GLN A 90 -15.74 -18.21 3.20
N SER A 91 -16.71 -18.97 2.71
CA SER A 91 -17.12 -20.26 3.30
C SER A 91 -15.99 -21.28 3.30
N PHE A 92 -15.23 -21.38 2.20
CA PHE A 92 -14.01 -22.18 2.15
C PHE A 92 -13.00 -21.73 3.21
N ALA A 93 -12.70 -20.44 3.31
CA ALA A 93 -11.73 -19.91 4.26
C ALA A 93 -12.12 -20.18 5.72
N VAL A 94 -13.41 -20.07 6.06
CA VAL A 94 -13.91 -20.41 7.40
C VAL A 94 -13.70 -21.88 7.70
N ARG A 95 -14.06 -22.79 6.77
CA ARG A 95 -13.82 -24.23 6.95
C ARG A 95 -12.33 -24.53 7.11
N THR A 96 -11.48 -24.00 6.24
CA THR A 96 -10.01 -24.18 6.32
C THR A 96 -9.43 -23.66 7.63
N ALA A 97 -9.90 -22.49 8.09
CA ALA A 97 -9.46 -21.93 9.38
C ALA A 97 -9.88 -22.84 10.54
N ASN A 98 -11.13 -23.33 10.56
CA ASN A 98 -11.65 -24.19 11.62
C ASN A 98 -10.99 -25.58 11.65
N SER A 99 -10.60 -26.12 10.49
CA SER A 99 -9.81 -27.36 10.41
C SER A 99 -8.43 -27.21 11.07
N SER A 100 -7.91 -25.99 11.21
CA SER A 100 -6.68 -25.69 11.93
C SER A 100 -6.98 -25.01 13.27
N LYS A 101 -6.94 -25.78 14.36
CA LYS A 101 -7.12 -25.24 15.73
C LYS A 101 -6.25 -24.00 15.99
N TRP A 102 -5.04 -23.96 15.44
CA TRP A 102 -4.12 -22.83 15.57
C TRP A 102 -4.60 -21.59 14.81
N ILE A 103 -5.01 -21.71 13.53
CA ILE A 103 -5.50 -20.55 12.76
C ILE A 103 -6.80 -20.01 13.38
N ALA A 104 -7.73 -20.90 13.74
CA ALA A 104 -8.99 -20.52 14.37
C ALA A 104 -8.80 -19.76 15.69
N ASN A 105 -7.78 -20.11 16.48
CA ASN A 105 -7.44 -19.37 17.71
C ASN A 105 -6.83 -17.99 17.42
N LYS A 106 -6.06 -17.84 16.34
CA LYS A 106 -5.33 -16.61 16.03
C LYS A 106 -6.12 -15.56 15.25
N LEU A 107 -7.17 -15.93 14.53
CA LEU A 107 -7.93 -15.02 13.68
C LEU A 107 -9.42 -15.04 14.04
N ASP A 108 -10.03 -13.87 14.13
CA ASP A 108 -11.48 -13.76 14.22
C ASP A 108 -12.17 -13.98 12.86
N SER A 109 -13.45 -14.35 12.89
CA SER A 109 -14.26 -14.65 11.71
C SER A 109 -14.31 -13.50 10.69
N ASN A 110 -14.38 -12.24 11.16
CA ASN A 110 -14.43 -11.10 10.24
C ASN A 110 -13.10 -10.92 9.50
N THR A 111 -11.97 -11.10 10.19
CA THR A 111 -10.65 -11.09 9.55
C THR A 111 -10.50 -12.23 8.54
N ILE A 112 -10.96 -13.44 8.88
CA ILE A 112 -10.96 -14.60 7.97
C ILE A 112 -11.72 -14.28 6.67
N GLN A 113 -12.96 -13.78 6.77
CA GLN A 113 -13.77 -13.40 5.62
C GLN A 113 -13.08 -12.33 4.77
N LYS A 114 -12.50 -11.31 5.41
CA LYS A 114 -11.81 -10.22 4.71
C LYS A 114 -10.54 -10.68 3.99
N LEU A 115 -9.83 -11.67 4.53
CA LEU A 115 -8.71 -12.32 3.83
C LEU A 115 -9.20 -13.11 2.61
N ALA A 116 -10.32 -13.82 2.73
CA ALA A 116 -10.92 -14.53 1.61
C ALA A 116 -11.36 -13.58 0.48
N THR A 117 -12.05 -12.49 0.82
CA THR A 117 -12.41 -11.45 -0.17
C THR A 117 -11.20 -10.82 -0.82
N ARG A 118 -10.11 -10.62 -0.07
CA ARG A 118 -8.86 -10.13 -0.63
C ARG A 118 -8.26 -11.11 -1.64
N ALA A 119 -8.33 -12.42 -1.38
CA ALA A 119 -7.89 -13.45 -2.30
C ALA A 119 -8.78 -13.50 -3.56
N PHE A 120 -10.11 -13.55 -3.39
CA PHE A 120 -11.08 -13.54 -4.48
C PHE A 120 -10.85 -12.36 -5.43
N LYS A 121 -10.83 -11.12 -4.90
CA LYS A 121 -10.60 -9.91 -5.70
C LYS A 121 -9.24 -9.87 -6.40
N ALA A 122 -8.25 -10.63 -5.92
CA ALA A 122 -6.98 -10.76 -6.61
C ALA A 122 -7.12 -11.66 -7.84
N VAL A 123 -7.76 -12.82 -7.69
CA VAL A 123 -8.01 -13.81 -8.75
C VAL A 123 -9.01 -13.30 -9.79
N GLU A 124 -10.06 -12.63 -9.35
CA GLU A 124 -11.05 -11.97 -10.21
C GLU A 124 -10.39 -10.99 -11.20
N LYS A 125 -9.32 -10.28 -10.80
CA LYS A 125 -8.56 -9.42 -11.72
C LYS A 125 -7.87 -10.21 -12.82
N ILE A 126 -7.45 -11.44 -12.57
CA ILE A 126 -6.92 -12.33 -13.62
C ILE A 126 -8.04 -12.73 -14.57
N LEU A 127 -9.20 -13.12 -14.02
CA LEU A 127 -10.35 -13.52 -14.82
C LEU A 127 -10.82 -12.41 -15.77
N PHE A 128 -10.81 -11.15 -15.31
CA PHE A 128 -11.15 -9.97 -16.13
C PHE A 128 -9.99 -9.42 -16.98
N GLY A 129 -8.85 -10.10 -17.08
CA GLY A 129 -7.70 -9.65 -17.87
C GLY A 129 -7.00 -8.38 -17.34
N LYS A 130 -7.35 -7.92 -16.13
CA LYS A 130 -6.74 -6.76 -15.45
C LYS A 130 -5.38 -7.11 -14.81
N ALA A 131 -5.09 -8.39 -14.64
CA ALA A 131 -3.80 -8.90 -14.13
C ALA A 131 -3.39 -10.17 -14.88
N LYS A 132 -2.07 -10.37 -15.05
CA LYS A 132 -1.53 -11.58 -15.71
C LYS A 132 -1.27 -12.73 -14.74
N LYS A 133 -0.83 -12.43 -13.51
CA LYS A 133 -0.41 -13.43 -12.52
C LYS A 133 -0.53 -12.87 -11.11
N ILE A 134 -0.82 -13.76 -10.15
CA ILE A 134 -0.79 -13.47 -8.72
C ILE A 134 0.47 -14.05 -8.09
N ARG A 135 0.96 -13.38 -7.06
CA ARG A 135 2.06 -13.85 -6.22
C ARG A 135 1.53 -14.14 -4.83
N PHE A 136 1.75 -15.36 -4.37
CA PHE A 136 1.57 -15.74 -2.98
C PHE A 136 2.40 -14.85 -2.06
N LYS A 137 1.87 -14.58 -0.87
CA LYS A 137 2.50 -13.67 0.09
C LYS A 137 3.48 -14.45 0.96
N THR A 138 4.69 -13.94 1.11
CA THR A 138 5.60 -14.35 2.18
C THR A 138 5.32 -13.53 3.44
N ASN A 139 5.83 -13.96 4.60
CA ASN A 139 5.71 -13.23 5.88
C ASN A 139 6.08 -11.75 5.75
N GLU A 140 7.20 -11.45 5.08
CA GLU A 140 7.70 -10.09 4.87
C GLU A 140 6.83 -9.25 3.91
N ARG A 141 5.99 -9.88 3.10
CA ARG A 141 5.13 -9.22 2.10
C ARG A 141 3.67 -9.13 2.54
N PHE A 142 3.27 -9.79 3.63
CA PHE A 142 1.95 -9.70 4.23
C PHE A 142 1.94 -8.62 5.32
N LYS A 143 1.50 -7.40 4.95
CA LYS A 143 1.71 -6.19 5.74
C LYS A 143 0.45 -5.59 6.38
N SER A 144 -0.71 -6.20 6.15
CA SER A 144 -1.98 -5.64 6.64
C SER A 144 -3.05 -6.70 6.83
N VAL A 145 -3.82 -6.55 7.90
CA VAL A 145 -5.10 -7.24 8.16
C VAL A 145 -6.16 -6.19 8.47
N GLU A 146 -7.39 -6.41 8.03
CA GLU A 146 -8.49 -5.46 8.20
C GLU A 146 -9.75 -6.14 8.71
N GLY A 147 -10.48 -5.44 9.57
CA GLY A 147 -11.82 -5.84 10.00
C GLY A 147 -12.88 -5.51 8.96
N LYS A 148 -14.12 -5.95 9.25
CA LYS A 148 -15.30 -5.68 8.43
C LYS A 148 -16.07 -4.46 8.93
N THR A 149 -16.09 -4.25 10.24
CA THR A 149 -16.73 -3.13 10.94
C THR A 149 -15.91 -2.76 12.17
N ASN A 150 -16.27 -1.68 12.88
CA ASN A 150 -15.71 -1.37 14.19
C ASN A 150 -16.42 -2.10 15.37
N LYS A 151 -17.46 -2.92 15.09
CA LYS A 151 -18.26 -3.58 16.14
C LYS A 151 -17.69 -4.93 16.59
N GLN A 152 -16.98 -5.64 15.71
CA GLN A 152 -16.51 -7.01 15.91
C GLN A 152 -15.14 -7.23 15.25
N GLY A 153 -14.28 -8.06 15.85
CA GLY A 153 -12.94 -8.38 15.35
C GLY A 153 -11.92 -7.32 15.77
N LEU A 154 -11.26 -6.66 14.80
CA LEU A 154 -10.40 -5.51 15.05
C LEU A 154 -11.25 -4.27 15.37
N ARG A 155 -11.16 -3.76 16.60
CA ARG A 155 -12.00 -2.67 17.09
C ARG A 155 -11.19 -1.57 17.75
N TRP A 156 -11.56 -0.34 17.46
CA TRP A 156 -11.19 0.84 18.21
C TRP A 156 -12.21 1.07 19.31
N THR A 157 -11.77 0.94 20.57
CA THR A 157 -12.65 0.98 21.74
C THR A 157 -12.08 1.86 22.82
N LEU A 158 -12.96 2.38 23.68
CA LEU A 158 -12.57 3.11 24.87
C LEU A 158 -12.56 2.13 26.06
N ARG A 159 -11.39 1.95 26.68
CA ARG A 159 -11.21 1.13 27.88
C ARG A 159 -11.36 2.02 29.11
N GLN A 160 -12.20 1.62 30.05
CA GLN A 160 -12.24 2.23 31.37
C GLN A 160 -11.07 1.72 32.21
N LYS A 161 -10.24 2.63 32.70
CA LYS A 161 -9.21 2.37 33.70
C LYS A 161 -9.71 2.90 35.04
N LYS A 162 -9.60 2.09 36.08
CA LYS A 162 -9.62 2.58 37.46
C LYS A 162 -8.19 3.05 37.75
N ARG A 163 -7.95 4.37 37.81
CA ARG A 163 -6.70 4.88 38.36
C ARG A 163 -6.91 5.06 39.86
N GLU A 164 -6.01 4.48 40.65
CA GLU A 164 -5.82 4.90 42.03
C GLU A 164 -5.07 6.23 41.98
N ALA A 165 -5.71 7.30 42.44
CA ALA A 165 -5.06 8.60 42.52
C ALA A 165 -4.14 8.58 43.75
N THR A 166 -2.84 8.34 43.56
CA THR A 166 -1.86 8.62 44.62
C THR A 166 -1.53 10.11 44.59
N ILE A 167 -2.33 10.91 45.28
CA ILE A 167 -2.03 12.33 45.55
C ILE A 167 -1.55 12.39 47.01
N GLY A 168 -0.25 12.56 47.21
CA GLY A 168 0.36 12.67 48.54
C GLY A 168 0.60 11.35 49.27
N LYS A 169 1.43 11.39 50.33
CA LYS A 169 1.85 10.24 51.17
C LYS A 169 0.73 9.62 52.03
N LYS A 170 -0.55 9.81 51.69
CA LYS A 170 -1.69 9.10 52.28
C LYS A 170 -2.64 8.72 51.16
N SER A 171 -2.82 7.42 50.96
CA SER A 171 -3.75 6.85 49.99
C SER A 171 -5.20 7.12 50.44
N ASP A 172 -5.77 8.24 50.00
CA ASP A 172 -7.21 8.45 50.10
C ASP A 172 -7.92 7.56 49.08
N TYR A 173 -8.32 6.35 49.52
CA TYR A 173 -9.00 5.32 48.72
C TYR A 173 -10.36 5.75 48.14
N ARG A 174 -10.84 6.98 48.41
CA ARG A 174 -12.17 7.47 48.03
C ARG A 174 -12.23 8.15 46.65
N ASN A 175 -11.11 8.61 46.08
CA ASN A 175 -11.10 9.27 44.77
C ASN A 175 -10.50 8.38 43.66
N LYS A 176 -11.27 7.36 43.23
CA LYS A 176 -10.96 6.63 42.00
C LYS A 176 -11.40 7.45 40.78
N ILE A 177 -10.46 8.13 40.14
CA ILE A 177 -10.72 8.79 38.86
C ILE A 177 -10.90 7.70 37.80
N LYS A 178 -12.10 7.65 37.20
CA LYS A 178 -12.35 6.84 36.00
C LYS A 178 -11.71 7.55 34.82
N CYS A 179 -10.49 7.16 34.47
CA CYS A 179 -9.86 7.58 33.23
C CYS A 179 -10.27 6.61 32.12
N SER A 180 -10.57 7.14 30.94
CA SER A 180 -10.89 6.35 29.77
C SER A 180 -9.79 6.51 28.73
N GLU A 181 -9.30 5.40 28.19
CA GLU A 181 -8.18 5.37 27.25
C GLU A 181 -8.60 4.62 25.99
N TYR A 182 -8.26 5.16 24.82
CA TYR A 182 -8.49 4.46 23.57
C TYR A 182 -7.52 3.30 23.42
N VAL A 183 -8.02 2.15 22.97
CA VAL A 183 -7.23 0.96 22.69
C VAL A 183 -7.69 0.30 21.39
N LEU A 184 -6.75 -0.34 20.70
CA LEU A 184 -7.07 -1.30 19.66
C LEU A 184 -7.28 -2.68 20.31
N SER A 185 -8.50 -3.20 20.25
CA SER A 185 -8.84 -4.55 20.70
C SER A 185 -8.95 -5.51 19.52
N TRP A 186 -8.27 -6.65 19.59
CA TRP A 186 -8.37 -7.73 18.61
C TRP A 186 -8.24 -9.08 19.32
N SER A 187 -9.26 -9.93 19.31
CA SER A 187 -9.22 -11.30 19.89
C SER A 187 -8.47 -11.39 21.23
N GLY A 188 -8.83 -10.54 22.20
CA GLY A 188 -8.20 -10.51 23.54
C GLY A 188 -6.86 -9.77 23.64
N LEU A 189 -6.24 -9.37 22.53
CA LEU A 189 -5.06 -8.50 22.51
C LEU A 189 -5.50 -7.03 22.50
N GLU A 190 -4.99 -6.24 23.43
CA GLU A 190 -5.19 -4.80 23.51
C GLU A 190 -3.88 -4.07 23.25
N LEU A 191 -3.88 -3.11 22.33
CA LEU A 191 -2.69 -2.33 21.97
C LEU A 191 -2.96 -0.84 22.18
N GLU A 192 -2.01 -0.18 22.83
CA GLU A 192 -2.09 1.25 23.13
C GLU A 192 -1.66 2.10 21.91
N PRO A 193 -2.45 3.09 21.50
CA PRO A 193 -2.13 4.03 20.45
C PRO A 193 -1.26 5.19 20.96
N VAL A 194 -0.31 5.64 20.14
CA VAL A 194 0.42 6.89 20.35
C VAL A 194 -0.36 8.02 19.70
N ILE A 195 -1.16 8.74 20.49
CA ILE A 195 -2.03 9.82 20.01
C ILE A 195 -1.36 11.18 20.29
N ASP A 196 -1.18 11.98 19.25
CA ASP A 196 -0.92 13.40 19.37
C ASP A 196 -2.25 14.16 19.31
N TRP A 197 -2.74 14.61 20.46
CA TRP A 197 -4.02 15.31 20.60
C TRP A 197 -4.00 16.72 20.01
N PHE A 198 -2.82 17.29 19.80
CA PHE A 198 -2.66 18.65 19.27
C PHE A 198 -2.53 18.67 17.75
N ASP A 199 -2.32 17.52 17.09
CA ASP A 199 -2.36 17.45 15.63
C ASP A 199 -3.82 17.50 15.14
N PRO A 200 -4.25 18.58 14.45
CA PRO A 200 -5.63 18.70 13.97
C PRO A 200 -6.03 17.60 12.98
N VAL A 201 -5.07 16.99 12.29
CA VAL A 201 -5.34 15.84 11.39
C VAL A 201 -5.75 14.61 12.20
N ILE A 202 -5.07 14.36 13.33
CA ILE A 202 -5.38 13.24 14.21
C ILE A 202 -6.69 13.51 14.93
N ALA A 203 -6.88 14.71 15.48
CA ALA A 203 -8.13 15.11 16.15
C ALA A 203 -9.35 14.95 15.24
N HIS A 204 -9.28 15.44 13.99
CA HIS A 204 -10.34 15.24 12.99
C HIS A 204 -10.64 13.75 12.75
N GLY A 205 -9.60 12.93 12.64
CA GLY A 205 -9.72 11.49 12.46
C GLY A 205 -10.37 10.78 13.64
N LEU A 206 -10.04 11.17 14.87
CA LEU A 206 -10.63 10.60 16.09
C LEU A 206 -12.08 11.03 16.30
N ASN A 207 -12.44 12.23 15.86
CA ASN A 207 -13.81 12.76 15.92
C ASN A 207 -14.71 12.28 14.77
N SER A 208 -14.15 11.60 13.77
CA SER A 208 -14.91 11.13 12.61
C SER A 208 -15.42 9.69 12.80
N PRO A 209 -16.63 9.35 12.32
CA PRO A 209 -17.16 7.99 12.44
C PRO A 209 -16.24 6.94 11.82
N ILE A 210 -16.00 5.84 12.54
CA ILE A 210 -15.10 4.77 12.12
C ILE A 210 -15.90 3.67 11.42
N LYS A 211 -15.59 3.40 10.15
CA LYS A 211 -16.19 2.28 9.41
C LYS A 211 -15.62 0.95 9.88
N TYR A 212 -14.29 0.83 9.87
CA TYR A 212 -13.56 -0.35 10.33
C TYR A 212 -12.10 0.00 10.62
N CYS A 213 -11.43 -0.90 11.34
CA CYS A 213 -10.00 -0.79 11.64
C CYS A 213 -9.17 -1.68 10.71
N ARG A 214 -7.96 -1.23 10.39
CA ARG A 214 -6.92 -2.03 9.73
C ARG A 214 -5.64 -1.92 10.52
N LEU A 215 -5.05 -3.06 10.86
CA LEU A 215 -3.71 -3.11 11.42
C LEU A 215 -2.71 -3.22 10.27
N VAL A 216 -1.63 -2.45 10.33
CA VAL A 216 -0.53 -2.50 9.35
C VAL A 216 0.82 -2.50 10.06
N TRP A 217 1.83 -3.12 9.43
CA TRP A 217 3.21 -3.01 9.92
C TRP A 217 4.16 -2.54 8.83
N ARG A 218 5.22 -1.86 9.27
CA ARG A 218 6.32 -1.39 8.42
C ARG A 218 7.65 -1.71 9.09
N ARG A 219 8.68 -1.96 8.29
CA ARG A 219 10.05 -2.04 8.77
C ARG A 219 10.65 -0.63 8.76
N LEU A 220 10.95 -0.10 9.95
CA LEU A 220 11.55 1.22 10.16
C LEU A 220 12.85 1.02 10.93
N ASN A 221 13.97 1.52 10.40
CA ASN A 221 15.29 1.35 11.01
C ASN A 221 15.62 -0.12 11.36
N GLY A 222 15.26 -1.04 10.47
CA GLY A 222 15.45 -2.48 10.66
C GLY A 222 14.46 -3.16 11.61
N LYS A 223 13.65 -2.42 12.36
CA LYS A 223 12.67 -2.95 13.32
C LYS A 223 11.25 -2.97 12.74
N LYS A 224 10.45 -3.96 13.10
CA LYS A 224 9.03 -4.01 12.78
C LYS A 224 8.29 -3.01 13.68
N ARG A 225 7.47 -2.15 13.09
CA ARG A 225 6.65 -1.15 13.78
C ARG A 225 5.21 -1.27 13.32
N TRP A 226 4.30 -1.20 14.28
CA TRP A 226 2.87 -1.44 14.09
C TRP A 226 2.11 -0.12 14.09
N PHE A 227 1.10 -0.02 13.23
CA PHE A 227 0.25 1.14 13.08
C PHE A 227 -1.19 0.70 12.92
N LEU A 228 -2.09 1.37 13.63
CA LEU A 228 -3.51 1.30 13.41
C LEU A 228 -3.89 2.27 12.30
N GLN A 229 -4.70 1.81 11.36
CA GLN A 229 -5.42 2.65 10.41
C GLN A 229 -6.90 2.62 10.77
N LEU A 230 -7.45 3.77 11.18
CA LEU A 230 -8.88 3.99 11.27
C LEU A 230 -9.36 4.37 9.87
N ILE A 231 -10.31 3.60 9.33
CA ILE A 231 -10.96 3.97 8.06
C ILE A 231 -12.20 4.76 8.45
N ASN A 232 -12.06 6.08 8.42
CA ASN A 232 -13.09 7.02 8.80
C ASN A 232 -14.04 7.30 7.63
N GLU A 233 -15.28 7.62 7.97
CA GLU A 233 -16.29 8.13 7.04
C GLU A 233 -16.08 9.62 6.75
N GLY A 234 -16.36 10.05 5.52
CA GLY A 234 -16.29 11.45 5.12
C GLY A 234 -14.99 11.84 4.42
N LEU A 235 -14.63 13.12 4.52
CA LEU A 235 -13.47 13.71 3.87
C LEU A 235 -12.31 13.91 4.88
N PRO A 236 -11.05 13.78 4.43
CA PRO A 236 -9.90 14.03 5.29
C PRO A 236 -9.79 15.52 5.64
N TYR A 237 -9.18 15.82 6.78
CA TYR A 237 -8.88 17.19 7.19
C TYR A 237 -8.06 17.94 6.14
N GLN A 238 -8.56 19.10 5.71
CA GLN A 238 -7.86 20.01 4.82
C GLN A 238 -7.12 21.06 5.66
N LYS A 239 -5.78 21.00 5.66
CA LYS A 239 -4.98 22.02 6.35
C LYS A 239 -5.23 23.40 5.73
N PRO A 240 -5.34 24.49 6.50
CA PRO A 240 -5.62 25.84 5.97
C PRO A 240 -4.70 26.26 4.82
N LYS A 241 -3.41 25.92 4.91
CA LYS A 241 -2.41 26.19 3.86
C LYS A 241 -2.61 25.44 2.53
N ASN A 242 -3.48 24.44 2.49
CA ASN A 242 -3.78 23.62 1.31
C ASN A 242 -5.15 24.01 0.74
N TYR A 243 -5.43 25.31 0.64
CA TYR A 243 -6.61 25.82 -0.05
C TYR A 243 -6.54 25.53 -1.55
N VAL A 244 -7.69 25.62 -2.21
CA VAL A 244 -7.85 25.41 -3.65
C VAL A 244 -8.55 26.63 -4.21
N THR A 245 -8.05 27.14 -5.33
CA THR A 245 -8.63 28.29 -6.03
C THR A 245 -9.36 27.78 -7.26
N GLU A 246 -10.44 28.46 -7.66
CA GLU A 246 -11.09 28.19 -8.94
C GLU A 246 -10.28 28.81 -10.07
N GLY A 247 -10.17 28.11 -11.20
CA GLY A 247 -9.39 28.60 -12.33
C GLY A 247 -8.91 27.49 -13.24
N LEU A 248 -8.57 27.87 -14.47
CA LEU A 248 -7.99 26.99 -15.47
C LEU A 248 -6.47 26.99 -15.36
N VAL A 249 -5.88 25.80 -15.28
CA VAL A 249 -4.42 25.63 -15.27
C VAL A 249 -4.00 24.72 -16.42
N GLY A 250 -3.13 25.24 -17.27
CA GLY A 250 -2.40 24.46 -18.27
C GLY A 250 -1.23 23.75 -17.61
N LEU A 251 -1.09 22.44 -17.86
CA LEU A 251 -0.01 21.62 -17.34
C LEU A 251 0.75 20.96 -18.48
N ASP A 252 2.08 21.08 -18.43
CA ASP A 252 3.00 20.34 -19.27
C ASP A 252 3.89 19.45 -18.40
N LEU A 253 3.89 18.16 -18.69
CA LEU A 253 4.54 17.15 -17.86
C LEU A 253 5.82 16.69 -18.54
N ASN A 254 6.91 16.69 -17.77
CA ASN A 254 8.15 16.04 -18.16
C ASN A 254 8.49 14.92 -17.15
N ILE A 255 9.48 14.09 -17.47
CA ILE A 255 10.02 13.04 -16.60
C ILE A 255 10.52 13.62 -15.27
N SER A 256 11.06 14.84 -15.31
CA SER A 256 11.76 15.46 -14.19
C SER A 256 11.03 16.60 -13.52
N ASN A 257 10.18 17.31 -14.25
CA ASN A 257 9.55 18.55 -13.81
C ASN A 257 8.10 18.60 -14.32
N ILE A 258 7.30 19.48 -13.73
CA ILE A 258 6.02 19.91 -14.28
C ILE A 258 6.05 21.41 -14.50
N ALA A 259 5.71 21.84 -15.71
CA ALA A 259 5.43 23.24 -15.99
C ALA A 259 3.93 23.48 -15.80
N PHE A 260 3.57 24.59 -15.17
CA PHE A 260 2.18 25.02 -15.07
C PHE A 260 2.06 26.47 -15.52
N VAL A 261 0.91 26.79 -16.11
CA VAL A 261 0.51 28.14 -16.50
C VAL A 261 -0.93 28.34 -16.01
N ALA A 262 -1.12 29.38 -15.20
CA ALA A 262 -2.40 29.87 -14.71
C ALA A 262 -2.47 31.38 -14.97
N ASP A 263 -3.66 31.97 -14.83
CA ASP A 263 -3.93 33.38 -15.20
C ASP A 263 -2.91 34.36 -14.62
N ASN A 264 -2.51 34.16 -13.36
CA ASN A 264 -1.61 35.08 -12.63
C ASN A 264 -0.22 34.51 -12.34
N LYS A 265 0.07 33.25 -12.75
CA LYS A 265 1.34 32.61 -12.40
C LYS A 265 1.71 31.48 -13.37
N ALA A 266 2.98 31.45 -13.77
CA ALA A 266 3.59 30.30 -14.41
C ALA A 266 4.81 29.83 -13.62
N GLY A 267 5.16 28.55 -13.75
CA GLY A 267 6.34 28.03 -13.07
C GLY A 267 6.73 26.62 -13.49
N LEU A 268 8.01 26.29 -13.27
CA LEU A 268 8.58 24.97 -13.48
C LEU A 268 8.91 24.34 -12.12
N LEU A 269 8.20 23.27 -11.77
CA LEU A 269 8.33 22.61 -10.48
C LEU A 269 9.05 21.26 -10.63
N PRO A 270 10.23 21.05 -10.00
CA PRO A 270 10.94 19.79 -10.09
C PRO A 270 10.31 18.70 -9.24
N PHE A 271 10.16 17.49 -9.81
CA PHE A 271 9.71 16.32 -9.06
C PHE A 271 10.81 15.80 -8.13
N ALA A 272 10.47 15.71 -6.83
CA ALA A 272 11.27 15.07 -5.80
C ALA A 272 12.77 15.44 -5.90
N ASP A 273 13.06 16.74 -5.75
CA ASP A 273 14.37 17.38 -5.94
C ASP A 273 15.52 16.69 -5.18
N LYS A 274 15.28 16.19 -3.96
CA LYS A 274 16.29 15.52 -3.12
C LYS A 274 16.49 14.02 -3.38
N VAL A 275 15.93 13.49 -4.47
CA VAL A 275 16.13 12.08 -4.86
C VAL A 275 17.60 11.73 -5.17
N PRO A 276 18.39 12.58 -5.85
CA PRO A 276 19.80 12.30 -6.13
C PRO A 276 20.66 12.01 -4.89
N GLU A 277 20.41 12.70 -3.78
CA GLU A 277 21.11 12.54 -2.50
C GLU A 277 20.86 11.15 -1.93
N PHE A 278 19.61 10.71 -1.90
CA PHE A 278 19.27 9.33 -1.51
C PHE A 278 19.96 8.31 -2.41
N GLU A 279 20.02 8.54 -3.72
CA GLU A 279 20.69 7.62 -4.64
C GLU A 279 22.19 7.53 -4.40
N LYS A 280 22.85 8.65 -4.07
CA LYS A 280 24.27 8.67 -3.68
C LYS A 280 24.51 7.81 -2.44
N GLU A 281 23.69 7.97 -1.40
CA GLU A 281 23.77 7.16 -0.17
C GLU A 281 23.48 5.67 -0.40
N ILE A 282 22.46 5.36 -1.22
CA ILE A 282 22.12 3.99 -1.59
C ILE A 282 23.28 3.34 -2.34
N LYS A 283 23.87 4.01 -3.34
CA LYS A 283 25.02 3.51 -4.10
C LYS A 283 26.25 3.33 -3.21
N ALA A 284 26.50 4.24 -2.27
CA ALA A 284 27.59 4.10 -1.30
C ALA A 284 27.38 2.87 -0.39
N THR A 285 26.16 2.67 0.11
CA THR A 285 25.80 1.50 0.93
C THR A 285 25.91 0.21 0.13
N GLN A 286 25.46 0.19 -1.12
CA GLN A 286 25.59 -0.97 -2.02
C GLN A 286 27.06 -1.34 -2.30
N ARG A 287 27.94 -0.35 -2.51
CA ARG A 287 29.38 -0.60 -2.65
C ARG A 287 29.99 -1.20 -1.39
N LYS A 288 29.58 -0.73 -0.19
CA LYS A 288 29.96 -1.36 1.08
C LYS A 288 29.46 -2.80 1.18
N MET A 289 28.19 -3.06 0.81
CA MET A 289 27.62 -4.41 0.77
C MET A 289 28.43 -5.35 -0.13
N GLN A 290 28.73 -4.92 -1.35
CA GLN A 290 29.50 -5.71 -2.31
C GLN A 290 30.92 -6.04 -1.81
N ARG A 291 31.61 -5.07 -1.19
CA ARG A 291 32.94 -5.31 -0.59
C ARG A 291 32.87 -6.35 0.51
N THR A 292 31.95 -6.18 1.47
CA THR A 292 31.77 -7.15 2.57
C THR A 292 31.41 -8.53 2.05
N GLN A 293 30.51 -8.62 1.07
CA GLN A 293 30.08 -9.89 0.47
C GLN A 293 31.23 -10.60 -0.24
N ARG A 294 32.10 -9.87 -0.96
CA ARG A 294 33.30 -10.44 -1.60
C ARG A 294 34.32 -10.94 -0.59
N MET A 295 34.62 -10.16 0.44
CA MET A 295 35.60 -10.57 1.47
C MET A 295 35.19 -11.85 2.19
N HIS A 296 33.91 -12.03 2.47
CA HIS A 296 33.42 -13.25 3.17
C HIS A 296 33.12 -14.42 2.22
N ASN A 297 33.25 -14.20 0.90
CA ASN A 297 32.94 -15.22 -0.11
C ASN A 297 33.92 -15.16 -1.29
N PRO A 298 35.26 -15.17 -1.09
CA PRO A 298 36.21 -14.96 -2.18
C PRO A 298 36.09 -16.03 -3.28
N GLY A 299 35.92 -17.30 -2.90
CA GLY A 299 35.76 -18.41 -3.84
C GLY A 299 34.49 -18.36 -4.71
N ASN A 300 33.53 -17.48 -4.39
CA ASN A 300 32.33 -17.30 -5.21
C ASN A 300 32.55 -16.43 -6.45
N TYR A 301 33.69 -15.75 -6.56
CA TYR A 301 34.02 -14.81 -7.62
C TYR A 301 35.17 -15.30 -8.51
N GLU A 302 35.16 -14.88 -9.76
CA GLU A 302 36.32 -14.95 -10.66
C GLU A 302 37.41 -13.98 -10.18
N HIS A 303 38.63 -14.14 -10.69
CA HIS A 303 39.72 -13.22 -10.41
C HIS A 303 39.41 -11.82 -10.95
N ASP A 304 39.92 -10.81 -10.26
CA ASP A 304 39.93 -9.45 -10.77
C ASP A 304 40.87 -9.39 -11.98
N PHE A 305 40.56 -8.53 -12.95
CA PHE A 305 41.33 -8.42 -14.18
C PHE A 305 41.47 -6.97 -14.61
N GLU A 306 42.57 -6.65 -15.27
CA GLU A 306 42.80 -5.32 -15.82
C GLU A 306 42.05 -5.15 -17.15
N LYS A 307 41.45 -3.98 -17.33
CA LYS A 307 40.81 -3.62 -18.59
C LYS A 307 41.19 -2.19 -18.96
N LYS A 308 41.68 -2.00 -20.18
CA LYS A 308 41.87 -0.67 -20.76
C LYS A 308 40.52 -0.03 -21.06
N VAL A 309 40.26 1.16 -20.53
CA VAL A 309 39.06 1.97 -20.76
C VAL A 309 39.53 3.36 -21.17
N GLY A 310 39.50 3.63 -22.49
CA GLY A 310 40.20 4.79 -23.06
C GLY A 310 41.71 4.68 -22.79
N ASN A 311 42.32 5.77 -22.29
CA ASN A 311 43.75 5.81 -21.98
C ASN A 311 44.11 5.27 -20.59
N LYS A 312 43.13 4.75 -19.82
CA LYS A 312 43.34 4.29 -18.45
C LYS A 312 43.19 2.78 -18.33
N THR A 313 44.14 2.13 -17.68
CA THR A 313 43.99 0.74 -17.21
C THR A 313 43.22 0.75 -15.90
N VAL A 314 42.09 0.05 -15.84
CA VAL A 314 41.27 -0.06 -14.63
C VAL A 314 41.13 -1.51 -14.21
N VAL A 315 41.31 -1.79 -12.91
CA VAL A 315 41.05 -3.11 -12.34
C VAL A 315 39.54 -3.31 -12.25
N LYS A 316 39.02 -4.27 -13.03
CA LYS A 316 37.64 -4.73 -12.99
C LYS A 316 37.51 -5.88 -12.00
N LYS A 317 36.42 -5.86 -11.24
CA LYS A 317 36.11 -6.92 -10.29
C LYS A 317 35.58 -8.16 -11.01
N GLY A 318 36.11 -9.34 -10.65
CA GLY A 318 35.67 -10.61 -11.24
C GLY A 318 34.18 -10.86 -11.03
N LYS A 319 33.52 -11.53 -11.98
CA LYS A 319 32.09 -11.81 -11.89
C LYS A 319 31.83 -12.92 -10.86
N VAL A 320 30.58 -13.07 -10.48
CA VAL A 320 30.14 -14.22 -9.68
C VAL A 320 30.26 -15.46 -10.57
N ARG A 321 31.03 -16.49 -10.16
CA ARG A 321 31.17 -17.72 -10.96
C ARG A 321 29.78 -18.34 -11.22
N LYS A 322 29.60 -19.16 -12.25
CA LYS A 322 28.29 -19.84 -12.46
C LYS A 322 28.05 -20.94 -11.40
N GLY A 323 26.81 -21.43 -11.31
CA GLY A 323 26.42 -22.53 -10.42
C GLY A 323 25.85 -22.12 -9.06
N THR A 324 25.38 -23.12 -8.31
CA THR A 324 24.84 -22.99 -6.95
C THR A 324 25.93 -22.57 -5.97
N LYS A 325 25.63 -21.63 -5.07
CA LYS A 325 26.61 -21.07 -4.14
C LYS A 325 26.07 -20.97 -2.75
N LYS A 326 26.93 -21.27 -1.78
CA LYS A 326 26.73 -20.89 -0.39
C LYS A 326 27.19 -19.44 -0.22
N TRP A 327 26.30 -18.59 0.28
CA TRP A 327 26.60 -17.21 0.61
C TRP A 327 26.74 -17.06 2.12
N ASN A 328 27.95 -16.79 2.59
CA ASN A 328 28.20 -16.37 3.96
C ASN A 328 27.90 -14.86 4.09
N ASN A 329 26.76 -14.56 4.70
CA ASN A 329 26.31 -13.19 4.93
C ASN A 329 26.68 -12.75 6.36
N SER A 330 27.76 -11.97 6.49
CA SER A 330 28.21 -11.48 7.79
C SER A 330 27.18 -10.57 8.47
N LYS A 331 27.26 -10.44 9.81
CA LYS A 331 26.42 -9.52 10.59
C LYS A 331 26.47 -8.09 10.04
N ASN A 332 27.65 -7.63 9.59
CA ASN A 332 27.81 -6.31 8.98
C ASN A 332 27.11 -6.21 7.63
N TYR A 333 27.17 -7.24 6.78
CA TYR A 333 26.43 -7.28 5.53
C TYR A 333 24.91 -7.17 5.77
N LEU A 334 24.37 -7.89 6.77
CA LEU A 334 22.96 -7.80 7.14
C LEU A 334 22.57 -6.40 7.64
N LYS A 335 23.41 -5.75 8.45
CA LYS A 335 23.20 -4.34 8.86
C LYS A 335 23.14 -3.41 7.66
N LEU A 336 24.03 -3.59 6.68
CA LEU A 336 24.04 -2.78 5.45
C LEU A 336 22.80 -3.05 4.57
N CYS A 337 22.32 -4.29 4.48
CA CYS A 337 21.05 -4.62 3.82
C CYS A 337 19.88 -3.87 4.45
N CYS A 338 19.79 -3.86 5.79
CA CYS A 338 18.77 -3.11 6.52
C CYS A 338 18.88 -1.60 6.26
N LYS A 339 20.10 -1.05 6.28
CA LYS A 339 20.35 0.37 5.98
C LYS A 339 19.92 0.74 4.55
N LYS A 340 20.27 -0.08 3.56
CA LYS A 340 19.84 0.11 2.17
C LYS A 340 18.31 0.11 2.06
N ALA A 341 17.64 -0.86 2.68
CA ALA A 341 16.18 -0.96 2.64
C ALA A 341 15.49 0.25 3.29
N ASP A 342 16.02 0.77 4.39
CA ASP A 342 15.48 1.99 5.01
C ASP A 342 15.73 3.25 4.15
N LEU A 343 16.90 3.37 3.51
CA LEU A 343 17.16 4.45 2.55
C LEU A 343 16.20 4.42 1.35
N GLU A 344 15.96 3.24 0.78
CA GLU A 344 14.99 3.08 -0.32
C GLU A 344 13.57 3.44 0.12
N ARG A 345 13.17 3.06 1.33
CA ARG A 345 11.89 3.47 1.93
C ARG A 345 11.82 4.99 2.10
N ARG A 346 12.83 5.62 2.70
CA ARG A 346 12.89 7.09 2.91
C ARG A 346 12.79 7.83 1.58
N LYS A 347 13.52 7.38 0.57
CA LYS A 347 13.45 7.92 -0.81
C LYS A 347 12.03 7.85 -1.36
N ALA A 348 11.37 6.70 -1.26
CA ALA A 348 10.00 6.54 -1.74
C ALA A 348 8.98 7.41 -0.98
N SER A 349 9.07 7.45 0.36
CA SER A 349 8.23 8.32 1.19
C SER A 349 8.43 9.79 0.88
N TYR A 350 9.68 10.21 0.66
CA TYR A 350 10.02 11.58 0.28
C TYR A 350 9.44 11.94 -1.10
N ALA A 351 9.62 11.09 -2.12
CA ALA A 351 9.07 11.35 -3.46
C ALA A 351 7.54 11.51 -3.44
N VAL A 352 6.83 10.63 -2.70
CA VAL A 352 5.38 10.73 -2.51
C VAL A 352 4.99 12.02 -1.78
N GLY A 353 5.71 12.39 -0.72
CA GLY A 353 5.45 13.59 0.06
C GLY A 353 5.70 14.88 -0.73
N SER A 354 6.86 14.98 -1.40
CA SER A 354 7.25 16.10 -2.25
C SER A 354 6.25 16.30 -3.39
N ASN A 355 5.95 15.26 -4.16
CA ASN A 355 5.01 15.37 -5.27
C ASN A 355 3.58 15.71 -4.80
N ARG A 356 3.16 15.23 -3.63
CA ARG A 356 1.86 15.64 -3.05
C ARG A 356 1.86 17.13 -2.67
N GLY A 357 3.01 17.67 -2.24
CA GLY A 357 3.22 19.09 -2.04
C GLY A 357 3.08 19.87 -3.35
N LEU A 358 3.68 19.39 -4.44
CA LEU A 358 3.52 20.00 -5.77
C LEU A 358 2.07 20.00 -6.24
N VAL A 359 1.33 18.91 -6.00
CA VAL A 359 -0.11 18.88 -6.32
C VAL A 359 -0.86 19.96 -5.54
N ASN A 360 -0.54 20.17 -4.26
CA ASN A 360 -1.15 21.26 -3.48
C ASN A 360 -0.77 22.63 -4.02
N GLU A 361 0.49 22.83 -4.43
CA GLU A 361 0.92 24.11 -5.04
C GLU A 361 0.14 24.39 -6.32
N VAL A 362 0.01 23.40 -7.21
CA VAL A 362 -0.76 23.53 -8.45
C VAL A 362 -2.25 23.82 -8.18
N LEU A 363 -2.85 23.14 -7.19
CA LEU A 363 -4.26 23.37 -6.81
C LEU A 363 -4.54 24.76 -6.23
N ARG A 364 -3.52 25.47 -5.72
CA ARG A 364 -3.69 26.87 -5.28
C ARG A 364 -3.91 27.84 -6.43
N HIS A 365 -3.58 27.43 -7.66
CA HIS A 365 -3.70 28.27 -8.86
C HIS A 365 -4.93 27.92 -9.71
N GLY A 366 -5.64 26.85 -9.38
CA GLY A 366 -6.86 26.46 -10.07
C GLY A 366 -7.30 25.03 -9.75
N ASN A 367 -8.54 24.70 -10.09
CA ASN A 367 -9.16 23.39 -9.87
C ASN A 367 -9.48 22.66 -11.19
N ASN A 368 -9.39 23.34 -12.33
CA ASN A 368 -9.65 22.78 -13.66
C ASN A 368 -8.32 22.67 -14.45
N PHE A 369 -8.02 21.49 -14.98
CA PHE A 369 -6.67 21.20 -15.51
C PHE A 369 -6.73 20.76 -16.98
N LYS A 370 -5.97 21.42 -17.84
CA LYS A 370 -5.68 20.96 -19.20
C LYS A 370 -4.27 20.41 -19.25
N THR A 371 -4.11 19.18 -19.70
CA THR A 371 -2.81 18.51 -19.79
C THR A 371 -2.71 17.74 -21.10
N GLU A 372 -1.49 17.57 -21.61
CA GLU A 372 -1.23 16.63 -22.71
C GLU A 372 -1.49 15.18 -22.29
N ASN A 373 -1.95 14.36 -23.24
CA ASN A 373 -2.16 12.93 -23.03
C ASN A 373 -0.83 12.15 -23.10
N VAL A 374 -0.05 12.23 -22.03
CA VAL A 374 1.23 11.54 -21.98
C VAL A 374 1.08 10.09 -21.59
N SER A 375 1.62 9.20 -22.43
CA SER A 375 1.84 7.80 -22.04
C SER A 375 3.02 7.65 -21.07
N VAL A 376 2.74 7.76 -19.77
CA VAL A 376 3.70 7.42 -18.70
C VAL A 376 4.25 5.99 -18.87
N LYS A 377 3.45 5.08 -19.44
CA LYS A 377 3.88 3.70 -19.73
C LYS A 377 4.93 3.63 -20.84
N ALA A 378 4.86 4.50 -21.85
CA ALA A 378 5.90 4.61 -22.87
C ALA A 378 7.19 5.16 -22.26
N TRP A 379 7.09 6.21 -21.45
CA TRP A 379 8.24 6.76 -20.72
C TRP A 379 8.89 5.74 -19.78
N GLN A 380 8.12 4.89 -19.09
CA GLN A 380 8.65 3.83 -18.23
C GLN A 380 9.59 2.88 -18.96
N LYS A 381 9.36 2.61 -20.25
CA LYS A 381 10.25 1.75 -21.04
C LYS A 381 11.61 2.42 -21.32
N ARG A 382 11.63 3.72 -21.57
CA ARG A 382 12.84 4.49 -21.94
C ARG A 382 13.60 5.04 -20.72
N TYR A 383 12.87 5.53 -19.71
CA TYR A 383 13.40 6.27 -18.57
C TYR A 383 12.98 5.67 -17.21
N GLY A 384 12.73 4.36 -17.16
CA GLY A 384 12.15 3.68 -16.00
C GLY A 384 12.86 3.95 -14.66
N LYS A 385 14.20 4.14 -14.66
CA LYS A 385 14.95 4.50 -13.45
C LYS A 385 14.56 5.88 -12.92
N ALA A 386 14.54 6.91 -13.78
CA ALA A 386 14.19 8.27 -13.41
C ALA A 386 12.73 8.37 -12.97
N ILE A 387 11.81 7.72 -13.70
CA ILE A 387 10.38 7.70 -13.38
C ILE A 387 10.11 6.98 -12.07
N SER A 388 10.79 5.86 -11.81
CA SER A 388 10.66 5.16 -10.53
C SER A 388 11.20 5.99 -9.36
N ALA A 389 12.15 6.89 -9.62
CA ALA A 389 12.76 7.70 -8.58
C ALA A 389 11.92 8.96 -8.28
N LYS A 390 11.48 9.66 -9.34
CA LYS A 390 10.74 10.93 -9.26
C LYS A 390 9.22 10.79 -9.22
N SER A 391 8.68 9.64 -9.59
CA SER A 391 7.25 9.29 -9.50
C SER A 391 6.24 10.28 -10.14
N PRO A 392 6.42 10.73 -11.41
CA PRO A 392 5.47 11.61 -12.09
C PRO A 392 4.06 10.99 -12.25
N GLY A 393 3.98 9.66 -12.44
CA GLY A 393 2.68 8.98 -12.49
C GLY A 393 1.89 9.04 -11.18
N PHE A 394 2.57 9.13 -10.03
CA PHE A 394 1.90 9.37 -8.75
C PHE A 394 1.30 10.78 -8.71
N PHE A 395 2.04 11.79 -9.17
CA PHE A 395 1.55 13.17 -9.25
C PHE A 395 0.25 13.25 -10.05
N GLN A 396 0.21 12.70 -11.27
CA GLN A 396 -0.99 12.71 -12.11
C GLN A 396 -2.18 12.06 -11.39
N SER A 397 -1.98 10.86 -10.84
CA SER A 397 -3.04 10.14 -10.13
C SER A 397 -3.56 10.90 -8.90
N GLU A 398 -2.66 11.58 -8.18
CA GLU A 398 -2.99 12.33 -6.98
C GLU A 398 -3.68 13.66 -7.32
N LEU A 399 -3.28 14.30 -8.41
CA LEU A 399 -3.94 15.49 -8.96
C LEU A 399 -5.37 15.17 -9.37
N THR A 400 -5.59 14.17 -10.21
CA THR A 400 -6.94 13.71 -10.60
C THR A 400 -7.79 13.38 -9.38
N ARG A 401 -7.21 12.67 -8.40
CA ARG A 401 -7.91 12.30 -7.17
C ARG A 401 -8.32 13.50 -6.31
N LYS A 402 -7.50 14.55 -6.25
CA LYS A 402 -7.80 15.76 -5.47
C LYS A 402 -8.73 16.71 -6.21
N ALA A 403 -8.51 16.92 -7.50
CA ALA A 403 -9.39 17.70 -8.36
C ALA A 403 -10.82 17.15 -8.25
N ALA A 404 -11.03 15.85 -8.43
CA ALA A 404 -12.35 15.21 -8.30
C ALA A 404 -13.04 15.40 -6.94
N LYS A 405 -12.30 15.74 -5.87
CA LYS A 405 -12.86 16.01 -4.53
C LYS A 405 -13.25 17.47 -4.31
N CYS A 406 -12.66 18.39 -5.07
CA CYS A 406 -12.93 19.84 -4.97
C CYS A 406 -14.12 20.26 -5.84
N ALA A 407 -14.75 19.31 -6.54
CA ALA A 407 -15.90 19.50 -7.41
C ALA A 407 -17.20 19.76 -6.64
N THR A 408 -17.45 21.00 -6.22
CA THR A 408 -18.80 21.44 -5.84
C THR A 408 -19.45 22.08 -7.07
N GLY A 409 -20.29 21.33 -7.79
CA GLY A 409 -21.19 21.86 -8.83
C GLY A 409 -20.73 21.71 -10.28
N SER A 410 -19.44 21.86 -10.59
CA SER A 410 -18.90 21.63 -11.94
C SER A 410 -17.79 20.58 -11.89
N ILE A 411 -17.82 19.58 -12.76
CA ILE A 411 -16.82 18.51 -12.79
C ILE A 411 -15.45 19.14 -13.14
N PRO A 412 -14.44 19.14 -12.25
CA PRO A 412 -13.09 19.50 -12.60
C PRO A 412 -12.58 18.40 -13.52
N VAL A 413 -12.50 18.72 -14.81
CA VAL A 413 -12.08 17.78 -15.83
C VAL A 413 -10.58 17.95 -15.99
N VAL A 414 -9.81 16.93 -15.58
CA VAL A 414 -8.48 16.77 -16.18
C VAL A 414 -8.73 16.42 -17.64
N THR A 415 -8.71 17.43 -18.49
CA THR A 415 -9.02 17.27 -19.90
C THR A 415 -7.71 17.00 -20.62
N PHE A 416 -7.61 15.81 -21.17
CA PHE A 416 -6.49 15.44 -22.03
C PHE A 416 -6.73 16.03 -23.42
N ALA A 417 -5.86 16.92 -23.87
CA ALA A 417 -5.90 17.38 -25.26
C ALA A 417 -5.69 16.16 -26.19
N LYS A 418 -6.62 15.90 -27.10
CA LYS A 418 -6.37 15.03 -28.25
C LYS A 418 -5.43 15.79 -29.18
N MET A 419 -4.26 15.23 -29.48
CA MET A 419 -3.50 15.69 -30.64
C MET A 419 -4.40 15.47 -31.86
N LEU A 420 -4.81 16.56 -32.51
CA LEU A 420 -5.27 16.51 -33.88
C LEU A 420 -4.06 16.05 -34.69
N VAL A 421 -4.06 14.77 -35.07
CA VAL A 421 -3.13 14.27 -36.08
C VAL A 421 -3.63 14.87 -37.38
N GLY A 422 -2.96 15.92 -37.85
CA GLY A 422 -3.16 16.48 -39.18
C GLY A 422 -2.95 15.37 -40.21
N SER A 423 -3.93 15.27 -41.10
CA SER A 423 -4.00 14.44 -42.30
C SER A 423 -2.79 14.56 -43.19
#